data_AF-A0A815AX64-F1
#
_entry.id   AF-A0A815AX64-F1
#
_cell.length_a   1.000
_cell.length_b   1.000
_cell.length_c   1.000
_cell.angle_alpha   90.00
_cell.angle_beta   90.00
_cell.angle_gamma   90.00
#
_symmetry.space_group_name_H-M   'P 1'
#
loop_
_entity.id
_entity.type
_entity.pdbx_description
1 polymer ?
#
loop_
_entity_poly.entity_id
_entity_poly.type
_entity_poly.pdbx_seq_one_letter_code
_entity_poly.pdbx_strand_id
1 'polypeptide(L)'
;MHRVLNVAEKNDAAKSLARLLSKNGASMREGFSRYNKIYEFNYQLFNQPVQMIFTSVSGHIMNCDFTAAHNSWAGVDPVVLFDAKVQKKVTDRATDIEEEEEEEEGGRENYQDNEDFKGAALIELVDEELNGWVHHAQYVLPQGRTKWWNPTENIEKDEEDEDEDEEEMKAEAEEIEPEQGPPLLTPIGADAEIESTKAWTAKISSNLIPQYACAIIRSNLWPGAYAFARGMAWENIYIGFGHKYVTTDYGPELPPLPANEYNDGPEIAEADDPLPEDEAKAKAAEEQAAGEEEEEEEEEENEEEEDDN
;
A
#
# COMPACT_ATOMS: atom_id res chain seq x y z
N MET A 1 9.64 14.29 5.47
CA MET A 1 8.51 15.14 4.99
C MET A 1 7.35 14.23 4.56
N HIS A 2 6.19 14.30 5.22
CA HIS A 2 5.09 13.37 4.94
C HIS A 2 4.28 13.76 3.69
N ARG A 3 3.84 12.76 2.92
CA ARG A 3 3.02 12.93 1.70
C ARG A 3 1.60 12.43 1.97
N VAL A 4 0.60 13.24 1.62
CA VAL A 4 -0.81 12.90 1.79
C VAL A 4 -1.48 12.83 0.43
N LEU A 5 -1.94 11.63 0.04
CA LEU A 5 -2.66 11.41 -1.22
C LEU A 5 -4.16 11.58 -1.01
N ASN A 6 -4.76 12.47 -1.79
CA ASN A 6 -6.18 12.79 -1.79
C ASN A 6 -6.77 12.43 -3.16
N VAL A 7 -7.73 11.50 -3.20
CA VAL A 7 -8.31 11.00 -4.45
C VAL A 7 -9.78 11.41 -4.54
N ALA A 8 -10.13 12.22 -5.55
CA ALA A 8 -11.49 12.65 -5.81
C ALA A 8 -12.17 11.78 -6.89
N GLU A 9 -13.51 11.81 -6.94
CA GLU A 9 -14.27 11.13 -8.01
C GLU A 9 -14.00 11.76 -9.39
N LYS A 10 -13.76 13.09 -9.44
CA LYS A 10 -13.61 13.86 -10.68
C LYS A 10 -12.44 14.82 -10.62
N ASN A 11 -11.76 15.00 -11.75
CA ASN A 11 -10.61 15.91 -11.84
C ASN A 11 -10.96 17.36 -11.48
N ASP A 12 -12.16 17.84 -11.85
CA ASP A 12 -12.60 19.19 -11.50
C ASP A 12 -12.76 19.39 -9.98
N ALA A 13 -13.16 18.34 -9.25
CA ALA A 13 -13.23 18.38 -7.79
C ALA A 13 -11.82 18.42 -7.19
N ALA A 14 -10.91 17.55 -7.64
CA ALA A 14 -9.51 17.53 -7.22
C ALA A 14 -8.85 18.90 -7.43
N LYS A 15 -9.02 19.48 -8.62
CA LYS A 15 -8.52 20.80 -9.00
C LYS A 15 -9.06 21.93 -8.12
N SER A 16 -10.37 21.90 -7.85
CA SER A 16 -11.03 22.94 -7.05
C SER A 16 -10.59 22.89 -5.59
N LEU A 17 -10.50 21.69 -5.01
CA LEU A 17 -10.03 21.47 -3.65
C LEU A 17 -8.55 21.84 -3.49
N ALA A 18 -7.70 21.39 -4.41
CA ALA A 18 -6.28 21.73 -4.40
C ALA A 18 -6.06 23.24 -4.49
N ARG A 19 -6.80 23.96 -5.35
CA ARG A 19 -6.72 25.43 -5.43
C ARG A 19 -7.20 26.13 -4.16
N LEU A 20 -8.29 25.64 -3.56
CA LEU A 20 -8.83 26.22 -2.34
C LEU A 20 -7.85 26.07 -1.18
N LEU A 21 -7.33 24.86 -0.96
CA LEU A 21 -6.43 24.54 0.16
C LEU A 21 -5.05 25.17 -0.01
N SER A 22 -4.54 25.26 -1.24
CA SER A 22 -3.25 25.89 -1.56
C SER A 22 -3.30 27.41 -1.66
N LYS A 23 -4.47 28.05 -1.50
CA LYS A 23 -4.68 29.49 -1.78
C LYS A 23 -4.20 29.89 -3.18
N ASN A 24 -4.54 29.07 -4.19
CA ASN A 24 -4.10 29.15 -5.59
C ASN A 24 -2.61 28.87 -5.84
N GLY A 25 -1.88 28.33 -4.87
CA GLY A 25 -0.45 27.97 -4.98
C GLY A 25 -0.16 26.53 -5.44
N ALA A 26 -1.17 25.74 -5.83
CA ALA A 26 -0.96 24.36 -6.26
C ALA A 26 -0.21 24.27 -7.59
N SER A 27 0.86 23.48 -7.59
CA SER A 27 1.54 23.03 -8.81
C SER A 27 0.72 21.95 -9.50
N MET A 28 0.71 21.95 -10.83
CA MET A 28 0.06 20.90 -11.62
C MET A 28 1.14 20.06 -12.29
N ARG A 29 1.03 18.75 -12.14
CA ARG A 29 1.85 17.75 -12.81
C ARG A 29 0.97 16.85 -13.66
N GLU A 30 1.49 16.48 -14.82
CA GLU A 30 0.86 15.49 -15.69
C GLU A 30 1.09 14.10 -15.12
N GLY A 31 0.04 13.29 -15.06
CA GLY A 31 0.12 11.86 -14.74
C GLY A 31 -0.04 11.01 -16.00
N PHE A 32 -0.13 9.70 -15.82
CA PHE A 32 -0.32 8.74 -16.93
C PHE A 32 -1.66 8.94 -17.65
N SER A 33 -2.73 9.19 -16.88
CA SER A 33 -4.02 9.54 -17.47
C SER A 33 -3.98 10.97 -18.02
N ARG A 34 -4.30 11.11 -19.32
CA ARG A 34 -4.47 12.42 -19.98
C ARG A 34 -5.54 13.30 -19.30
N TYR A 35 -6.48 12.69 -18.58
CA TYR A 35 -7.64 13.35 -17.98
C TYR A 35 -7.48 13.64 -16.49
N ASN A 36 -6.72 12.82 -15.76
CA ASN A 36 -6.55 12.93 -14.32
C ASN A 36 -5.20 13.60 -14.02
N LYS A 37 -5.26 14.90 -13.73
CA LYS A 37 -4.06 15.69 -13.42
C LYS A 37 -3.72 15.55 -11.94
N ILE A 38 -2.43 15.66 -11.63
CA ILE A 38 -1.93 15.61 -10.26
C ILE A 38 -1.69 17.05 -9.80
N TYR A 39 -2.21 17.41 -8.63
CA TYR A 39 -2.07 18.73 -8.03
C TYR A 39 -1.30 18.65 -6.72
N GLU A 40 -0.19 19.36 -6.61
CA GLU A 40 0.75 19.24 -5.50
C GLU A 40 0.97 20.59 -4.82
N PHE A 41 0.94 20.61 -3.49
CA PHE A 41 1.24 21.81 -2.69
C PHE A 41 1.65 21.46 -1.26
N ASN A 42 2.39 22.37 -0.63
CA ASN A 42 2.72 22.24 0.79
C ASN A 42 1.57 22.76 1.65
N TYR A 43 1.25 22.05 2.73
CA TYR A 43 0.19 22.38 3.66
C TYR A 43 0.60 22.09 5.10
N GLN A 44 0.04 22.81 6.07
CA GLN A 44 0.25 22.55 7.48
C GLN A 44 -0.95 21.79 8.03
N LEU A 45 -0.80 20.48 8.26
CA LEU A 45 -1.84 19.63 8.82
C LEU A 45 -1.43 19.22 10.23
N PHE A 46 -2.28 19.48 11.23
CA PHE A 46 -1.97 19.20 12.65
C PHE A 46 -0.61 19.74 13.12
N ASN A 47 -0.27 20.97 12.72
CA ASN A 47 1.03 21.60 12.99
C ASN A 47 2.25 20.87 12.42
N GLN A 48 2.07 19.93 11.49
CA GLN A 48 3.14 19.29 10.74
C GLN A 48 3.15 19.73 9.27
N PRO A 49 4.32 20.04 8.69
CA PRO A 49 4.44 20.35 7.28
C PRO A 49 4.27 19.07 6.45
N VAL A 50 3.26 19.04 5.59
CA VAL A 50 2.96 17.91 4.70
C VAL A 50 2.89 18.36 3.25
N GLN A 51 3.26 17.46 2.33
CA GLN A 51 3.01 17.64 0.91
C GLN A 51 1.66 17.02 0.57
N MET A 52 0.69 17.86 0.21
CA MET A 52 -0.61 17.44 -0.26
C MET A 52 -0.54 17.12 -1.75
N ILE A 53 -0.99 15.92 -2.12
CA ILE A 53 -1.10 15.46 -3.50
C ILE A 53 -2.59 15.16 -3.76
N PHE A 54 -3.19 15.85 -4.73
CA PHE A 54 -4.58 15.68 -5.13
C PHE A 54 -4.66 15.10 -6.54
N THR A 55 -5.45 14.05 -6.71
CA THR A 55 -5.74 13.43 -8.01
C THR A 55 -7.21 12.98 -8.06
N SER A 56 -7.61 12.29 -9.12
CA SER A 56 -8.96 11.74 -9.26
C SER A 56 -8.97 10.38 -9.93
N VAL A 57 -10.06 9.62 -9.74
CA VAL A 57 -10.26 8.30 -10.36
C VAL A 57 -10.59 8.41 -11.85
N SER A 58 -10.14 7.43 -12.64
CA SER A 58 -10.53 7.25 -14.03
C SER A 58 -11.80 6.39 -14.10
N GLY A 59 -12.91 6.96 -14.58
CA GLY A 59 -14.17 6.22 -14.75
C GLY A 59 -14.33 5.62 -16.15
N HIS A 60 -15.12 4.54 -16.27
CA HIS A 60 -15.48 3.89 -17.54
C HIS A 60 -14.29 3.37 -18.37
N ILE A 61 -13.27 2.86 -17.68
CA ILE A 61 -12.06 2.29 -18.28
C ILE A 61 -12.42 1.15 -19.24
N MET A 62 -13.34 0.28 -18.80
CA MET A 62 -13.77 -0.92 -19.51
C MET A 62 -15.15 -0.77 -20.14
N ASN A 63 -15.32 -1.34 -21.33
CA ASN A 63 -16.61 -1.54 -21.99
C ASN A 63 -16.83 -3.02 -22.31
N CYS A 64 -18.08 -3.44 -22.43
CA CYS A 64 -18.44 -4.79 -22.88
C CYS A 64 -18.99 -4.69 -24.31
N ASP A 65 -18.32 -5.33 -25.27
CA ASP A 65 -18.71 -5.30 -26.69
C ASP A 65 -18.65 -6.71 -27.28
N PHE A 66 -19.30 -6.92 -28.43
CA PHE A 66 -19.17 -8.17 -29.16
C PHE A 66 -17.80 -8.27 -29.84
N THR A 67 -17.40 -9.50 -30.19
CA THR A 67 -16.21 -9.73 -31.00
C THR A 67 -16.28 -8.94 -32.32
N ALA A 68 -15.12 -8.65 -32.94
CA ALA A 68 -15.05 -7.90 -34.20
C ALA A 68 -15.93 -8.49 -35.32
N ALA A 69 -16.20 -9.80 -35.29
CA ALA A 69 -17.09 -10.49 -36.23
C ALA A 69 -18.56 -10.05 -36.11
N HIS A 70 -18.99 -9.52 -34.97
CA HIS A 70 -20.38 -9.17 -34.65
C HIS A 70 -20.61 -7.68 -34.38
N ASN A 71 -19.57 -6.85 -34.53
CA ASN A 71 -19.62 -5.40 -34.32
C ASN A 71 -20.48 -4.65 -35.37
N SER A 72 -20.78 -5.27 -36.52
CA SER A 72 -21.58 -4.64 -37.58
C SER A 72 -23.07 -4.98 -37.47
N TRP A 73 -23.87 -4.00 -37.04
CA TRP A 73 -25.34 -4.09 -37.00
C TRP A 73 -25.99 -4.46 -38.33
N ALA A 74 -25.36 -4.11 -39.46
CA ALA A 74 -25.86 -4.43 -40.80
C ALA A 74 -25.30 -5.73 -41.37
N GLY A 75 -24.26 -6.30 -40.74
CA GLY A 75 -23.56 -7.49 -41.19
C GLY A 75 -23.95 -8.77 -40.46
N VAL A 76 -24.70 -8.66 -39.37
CA VAL A 76 -25.06 -9.79 -38.50
C VAL A 76 -26.56 -9.84 -38.26
N ASP A 77 -27.13 -11.04 -38.38
CA ASP A 77 -28.50 -11.29 -37.96
C ASP A 77 -28.61 -11.08 -36.44
N PRO A 78 -29.49 -10.17 -35.95
CA PRO A 78 -29.66 -9.90 -34.53
C PRO A 78 -29.91 -11.14 -33.67
N VAL A 79 -30.46 -12.22 -34.23
CA VAL A 79 -30.68 -13.48 -33.50
C VAL A 79 -29.35 -14.12 -33.06
N VAL A 80 -28.30 -14.00 -33.85
CA VAL A 80 -26.97 -14.57 -33.53
C VAL A 80 -26.33 -13.88 -32.33
N LEU A 81 -26.67 -12.62 -32.07
CA LEU A 81 -26.14 -11.85 -30.95
C LEU A 81 -26.54 -12.41 -29.58
N PHE A 82 -27.64 -13.18 -29.49
CA PHE A 82 -28.06 -13.81 -28.24
C PHE A 82 -27.13 -14.94 -27.80
N ASP A 83 -26.42 -15.56 -28.74
CA ASP A 83 -25.46 -16.65 -28.49
C ASP A 83 -24.00 -16.20 -28.70
N ALA A 84 -23.79 -14.99 -29.21
CA ALA A 84 -22.47 -14.46 -29.49
C ALA A 84 -21.70 -14.16 -28.20
N LYS A 85 -20.41 -14.51 -28.18
CA LYS A 85 -19.52 -14.20 -27.07
C LYS A 85 -19.31 -12.67 -27.00
N VAL A 86 -19.46 -12.13 -25.80
CA VAL A 86 -19.07 -10.75 -25.47
C VAL A 86 -17.64 -10.73 -24.92
N GLN A 87 -16.95 -9.62 -25.13
CA GLN A 87 -15.60 -9.38 -24.64
C GLN A 87 -15.57 -8.07 -23.88
N LYS A 88 -14.89 -8.06 -22.73
CA LYS A 88 -14.53 -6.84 -22.03
C LYS A 88 -13.33 -6.24 -22.76
N LYS A 89 -13.43 -5.00 -23.18
CA LYS A 89 -12.36 -4.27 -23.88
C LYS A 89 -12.11 -2.96 -23.16
N VAL A 90 -10.85 -2.64 -22.93
CA VAL A 90 -10.45 -1.29 -22.49
C VAL A 90 -10.81 -0.29 -23.58
N THR A 91 -11.38 0.83 -23.14
CA THR A 91 -11.74 1.92 -24.05
C THR A 91 -10.49 2.59 -24.59
N ASP A 92 -10.55 3.09 -25.82
CA ASP A 92 -9.43 3.82 -26.46
C ASP A 92 -8.91 5.03 -25.63
N ARG A 93 -9.65 5.44 -24.59
CA ARG A 93 -9.26 6.52 -23.67
C ARG A 93 -8.36 6.07 -22.52
N ALA A 94 -8.28 4.77 -22.28
CA ALA A 94 -7.58 4.18 -21.14
C ALA A 94 -6.52 3.15 -21.55
N THR A 95 -6.20 3.04 -22.85
CA THR A 95 -5.10 2.18 -23.36
C THR A 95 -3.76 2.58 -22.74
N ASP A 96 -3.49 3.89 -22.63
CA ASP A 96 -2.28 4.42 -21.99
C ASP A 96 -2.18 4.05 -20.49
N ILE A 97 -3.29 3.63 -19.86
CA ILE A 97 -3.34 3.19 -18.45
C ILE A 97 -3.11 1.68 -18.36
N GLU A 98 -3.71 0.91 -19.27
CA GLU A 98 -3.59 -0.56 -19.34
C GLU A 98 -2.16 -1.00 -19.67
N GLU A 99 -1.50 -0.35 -20.65
CA GLU A 99 -0.13 -0.72 -21.07
C GLU A 99 0.89 -0.62 -19.94
N GLU A 100 0.78 0.38 -19.05
CA GLU A 100 1.70 0.54 -17.90
C GLU A 100 1.30 -0.36 -16.72
N GLU A 101 0.00 -0.61 -16.49
CA GLU A 101 -0.44 -1.61 -15.50
C GLU A 101 0.15 -2.99 -15.84
N GLU A 102 0.16 -3.38 -17.11
CA GLU A 102 0.78 -4.64 -17.57
C GLU A 102 2.31 -4.65 -17.40
N GLU A 103 3.00 -3.52 -17.53
CA GLU A 103 4.46 -3.41 -17.36
C GLU A 103 4.90 -3.46 -15.88
N GLU A 104 4.13 -2.87 -14.96
CA GLU A 104 4.40 -2.97 -13.51
C GLU A 104 4.07 -4.36 -12.94
N GLU A 105 3.24 -5.17 -13.61
CA GLU A 105 2.71 -6.46 -13.12
C GLU A 105 3.63 -7.70 -13.28
N GLY A 106 4.95 -7.49 -13.21
CA GLY A 106 5.94 -8.55 -13.37
C GLY A 106 6.06 -9.53 -12.19
N GLY A 107 5.45 -10.72 -12.30
CA GLY A 107 6.08 -11.96 -11.78
C GLY A 107 5.19 -12.98 -11.05
N ARG A 108 3.97 -12.64 -10.63
CA ARG A 108 3.01 -13.59 -10.00
C ARG A 108 1.56 -13.42 -10.49
N GLU A 109 1.37 -12.64 -11.54
CA GLU A 109 0.14 -11.84 -11.73
C GLU A 109 -0.65 -12.19 -12.99
N ASN A 110 -0.10 -13.05 -13.85
CA ASN A 110 -0.69 -13.37 -15.15
C ASN A 110 -1.16 -14.84 -15.24
N TYR A 111 -2.36 -15.03 -15.78
CA TYR A 111 -2.89 -16.33 -16.20
C TYR A 111 -3.20 -16.32 -17.69
N GLN A 112 -3.13 -17.49 -18.32
CA GLN A 112 -3.46 -17.67 -19.72
C GLN A 112 -4.73 -18.51 -19.85
N ASP A 113 -5.61 -18.12 -20.77
CA ASP A 113 -6.80 -18.89 -21.09
C ASP A 113 -6.43 -20.28 -21.62
N ASN A 114 -7.02 -21.31 -21.01
CA ASN A 114 -6.86 -22.69 -21.44
C ASN A 114 -7.83 -23.00 -22.60
N GLU A 115 -7.32 -22.97 -23.84
CA GLU A 115 -8.11 -23.26 -25.05
C GLU A 115 -8.69 -24.69 -25.09
N ASP A 116 -8.05 -25.64 -24.39
CA ASP A 116 -8.48 -27.04 -24.33
C ASP A 116 -9.58 -27.29 -23.28
N PHE A 117 -10.03 -26.26 -22.57
CA PHE A 117 -11.06 -26.40 -21.53
C PHE A 117 -12.43 -26.76 -22.13
N LYS A 118 -12.97 -27.91 -21.71
CA LYS A 118 -14.23 -28.46 -22.25
C LYS A 118 -15.47 -28.13 -21.40
N GLY A 119 -15.32 -27.29 -20.38
CA GLY A 119 -16.35 -27.06 -19.36
C GLY A 119 -16.32 -28.11 -18.25
N ALA A 120 -16.72 -27.70 -17.05
CA ALA A 120 -16.85 -28.58 -15.89
C ALA A 120 -18.29 -29.07 -15.73
N ALA A 121 -18.46 -30.26 -15.14
CA ALA A 121 -19.79 -30.77 -14.84
C ALA A 121 -20.44 -29.97 -13.70
N LEU A 122 -21.77 -29.84 -13.71
CA LEU A 122 -22.51 -29.12 -12.65
C LEU A 122 -22.23 -29.68 -11.24
N ILE A 123 -21.98 -30.99 -11.14
CA ILE A 123 -21.69 -31.65 -9.86
C ILE A 123 -20.30 -31.27 -9.36
N GLU A 124 -19.31 -31.12 -10.25
CA GLU A 124 -17.95 -30.69 -9.91
C GLU A 124 -17.93 -29.23 -9.45
N LEU A 125 -18.77 -28.39 -10.05
CA LEU A 125 -18.88 -26.97 -9.71
C LEU A 125 -19.62 -26.69 -8.39
N VAL A 126 -20.35 -27.68 -7.85
CA VAL A 126 -21.14 -27.55 -6.60
C VAL A 126 -20.64 -28.55 -5.55
N ASP A 127 -19.44 -29.09 -5.74
CA ASP A 127 -18.82 -30.01 -4.78
C ASP A 127 -18.58 -29.34 -3.42
N GLU A 128 -18.56 -30.13 -2.35
CA GLU A 128 -18.40 -29.61 -0.99
C GLU A 128 -17.04 -28.93 -0.78
N GLU A 129 -16.00 -29.38 -1.49
CA GLU A 129 -14.66 -28.79 -1.42
C GLU A 129 -14.52 -27.51 -2.26
N LEU A 130 -15.47 -27.20 -3.15
CA LEU A 130 -15.48 -25.98 -3.99
C LEU A 130 -14.21 -25.78 -4.84
N ASN A 131 -13.53 -26.87 -5.21
CA ASN A 131 -12.30 -26.81 -6.03
C ASN A 131 -12.53 -26.40 -7.49
N GLY A 132 -13.78 -26.43 -7.97
CA GLY A 132 -14.15 -26.04 -9.33
C GLY A 132 -14.10 -24.53 -9.59
N TRP A 133 -13.77 -23.71 -8.58
CA TRP A 133 -13.75 -22.26 -8.66
C TRP A 133 -12.47 -21.72 -8.04
N VAL A 134 -11.88 -20.73 -8.70
CA VAL A 134 -10.61 -20.13 -8.30
C VAL A 134 -10.71 -18.62 -8.34
N HIS A 135 -9.88 -17.94 -7.54
CA HIS A 135 -9.76 -16.48 -7.59
C HIS A 135 -8.97 -16.05 -8.83
N HIS A 136 -9.58 -15.20 -9.67
CA HIS A 136 -8.94 -14.64 -10.86
C HIS A 136 -8.27 -13.26 -10.60
N ALA A 137 -8.52 -12.66 -9.43
CA ALA A 137 -7.97 -11.37 -9.03
C ALA A 137 -6.94 -11.58 -7.92
N GLN A 138 -5.94 -10.69 -7.86
CA GLN A 138 -4.92 -10.72 -6.83
C GLN A 138 -5.51 -10.46 -5.44
N TYR A 139 -4.91 -11.09 -4.43
CA TYR A 139 -5.30 -10.88 -3.05
C TYR A 139 -4.90 -9.48 -2.56
N VAL A 140 -5.82 -8.80 -1.87
CA VAL A 140 -5.55 -7.50 -1.25
C VAL A 140 -4.98 -7.73 0.15
N LEU A 141 -3.72 -7.36 0.35
CA LEU A 141 -3.02 -7.44 1.63
C LEU A 141 -3.64 -6.50 2.66
N PRO A 142 -3.48 -6.75 3.98
CA PRO A 142 -3.91 -5.84 5.04
C PRO A 142 -3.44 -4.39 4.86
N GLN A 143 -2.28 -4.18 4.26
CA GLN A 143 -1.78 -2.85 3.85
C GLN A 143 -2.65 -2.13 2.79
N GLY A 144 -3.62 -2.80 2.19
CA GLY A 144 -4.52 -2.23 1.17
C GLY A 144 -3.94 -2.26 -0.26
N ARG A 145 -2.86 -3.01 -0.48
CA ARG A 145 -2.19 -3.19 -1.78
C ARG A 145 -2.20 -4.68 -2.16
N THR A 146 -1.96 -5.00 -3.43
CA THR A 146 -1.76 -6.39 -3.86
C THR A 146 -0.31 -6.84 -3.79
N LYS A 147 0.62 -5.86 -3.80
CA LYS A 147 2.06 -6.04 -3.60
C LYS A 147 2.47 -5.50 -2.23
N TRP A 148 3.23 -6.30 -1.50
CA TRP A 148 3.81 -5.87 -0.24
C TRP A 148 4.74 -4.67 -0.48
N TRP A 149 4.55 -3.61 0.29
CA TRP A 149 5.46 -2.47 0.32
C TRP A 149 6.30 -2.55 1.59
N ASN A 150 7.62 -2.51 1.43
CA ASN A 150 8.55 -2.41 2.53
C ASN A 150 8.74 -0.93 2.95
N PRO A 151 8.39 -0.54 4.19
CA PRO A 151 8.58 0.82 4.66
C PRO A 151 10.04 1.28 4.75
N THR A 152 11.00 0.37 4.90
CA THR A 152 12.41 0.71 5.15
C THR A 152 13.34 0.70 3.96
N GLU A 153 12.85 0.27 2.80
CA GLU A 153 13.62 0.33 1.55
C GLU A 153 14.04 1.77 1.17
N ASN A 154 13.35 2.78 1.72
CA ASN A 154 13.73 4.19 1.53
C ASN A 154 14.74 4.70 2.58
N ILE A 155 14.86 4.04 3.74
CA ILE A 155 15.79 4.44 4.81
C ILE A 155 17.19 3.93 4.49
N GLU A 156 17.32 2.71 3.94
CA GLU A 156 18.60 2.12 3.53
C GLU A 156 19.33 2.89 2.40
N LYS A 157 18.72 3.89 1.76
CA LYS A 157 19.36 4.68 0.69
C LYS A 157 20.03 5.96 1.17
N ASP A 158 19.78 6.38 2.40
CA ASP A 158 20.32 7.60 3.02
C ASP A 158 21.44 7.23 4.03
N GLU A 159 22.36 6.32 3.67
CA GLU A 159 23.46 5.80 4.53
C GLU A 159 24.54 6.83 4.95
N GLU A 160 24.34 8.14 4.80
CA GLU A 160 25.41 9.12 5.10
C GLU A 160 25.35 9.74 6.51
N ASP A 161 24.25 9.63 7.28
CA ASP A 161 24.15 10.22 8.62
C ASP A 161 23.27 9.36 9.56
N GLU A 162 23.76 8.19 10.00
CA GLU A 162 23.02 7.35 10.99
C GLU A 162 23.06 8.00 12.40
N ASP A 163 21.97 8.70 12.77
CA ASP A 163 21.67 9.14 14.16
C ASP A 163 20.98 8.02 14.97
N GLU A 164 21.00 8.09 16.31
CA GLU A 164 20.40 7.08 17.22
C GLU A 164 18.90 6.80 16.93
N ASP A 165 18.15 7.78 16.40
CA ASP A 165 16.75 7.64 15.99
C ASP A 165 16.58 6.73 14.75
N GLU A 166 17.59 6.64 13.87
CA GLU A 166 17.56 5.80 12.67
C GLU A 166 17.82 4.32 13.00
N GLU A 167 18.66 4.02 14.00
CA GLU A 167 18.85 2.66 14.51
C GLU A 167 17.56 2.10 15.15
N GLU A 168 16.80 2.93 15.86
CA GLU A 168 15.54 2.53 16.50
C GLU A 168 14.44 2.26 15.45
N MET A 169 14.33 3.08 14.39
CA MET A 169 13.42 2.81 13.26
C MET A 169 13.82 1.56 12.46
N LYS A 170 15.12 1.28 12.31
CA LYS A 170 15.63 0.09 11.62
C LYS A 170 15.31 -1.18 12.44
N ALA A 171 15.43 -1.10 13.77
CA ALA A 171 15.05 -2.17 14.68
C ALA A 171 13.53 -2.45 14.69
N GLU A 172 12.68 -1.41 14.72
CA GLU A 172 11.22 -1.59 14.59
C GLU A 172 10.82 -2.20 13.24
N ALA A 173 11.58 -1.93 12.19
CA ALA A 173 11.32 -2.46 10.86
C ALA A 173 11.78 -3.88 10.61
N GLU A 174 12.87 -4.32 11.24
CA GLU A 174 13.29 -5.73 11.24
C GLU A 174 12.23 -6.64 11.88
N GLU A 175 11.32 -6.08 12.68
CA GLU A 175 10.20 -6.80 13.29
C GLU A 175 8.98 -6.96 12.36
N ILE A 176 8.91 -6.25 11.22
CA ILE A 176 7.76 -6.31 10.30
C ILE A 176 7.90 -7.48 9.32
N GLU A 177 7.23 -8.60 9.61
CA GLU A 177 7.18 -9.73 8.69
C GLU A 177 6.49 -9.35 7.36
N PRO A 178 7.04 -9.76 6.20
CA PRO A 178 6.47 -9.44 4.90
C PRO A 178 5.09 -10.09 4.72
N GLU A 179 4.06 -9.27 4.49
CA GLU A 179 2.70 -9.75 4.26
C GLU A 179 2.65 -10.55 2.95
N GLN A 180 2.27 -11.84 3.02
CA GLN A 180 2.10 -12.68 1.85
C GLN A 180 0.66 -13.21 1.74
N GLY A 181 0.02 -12.87 0.63
CA GLY A 181 -1.30 -13.41 0.26
C GLY A 181 -1.22 -14.79 -0.39
N PRO A 182 -2.36 -15.50 -0.52
CA PRO A 182 -2.45 -16.73 -1.30
C PRO A 182 -2.10 -16.49 -2.78
N PRO A 183 -1.58 -17.51 -3.49
CA PRO A 183 -1.24 -17.38 -4.89
C PRO A 183 -2.48 -17.12 -5.78
N LEU A 184 -2.26 -16.56 -6.97
CA LEU A 184 -3.31 -16.43 -7.97
C LEU A 184 -3.88 -17.81 -8.35
N LEU A 185 -5.17 -17.86 -8.69
CA LEU A 185 -5.90 -19.10 -8.97
C LEU A 185 -6.00 -20.07 -7.78
N THR A 186 -5.89 -19.56 -6.54
CA THR A 186 -6.21 -20.34 -5.35
C THR A 186 -7.70 -20.73 -5.37
N PRO A 187 -8.04 -22.01 -5.10
CA PRO A 187 -9.43 -22.46 -5.01
C PRO A 187 -10.18 -21.74 -3.89
N ILE A 188 -11.43 -21.37 -4.14
CA ILE A 188 -12.27 -20.66 -3.14
C ILE A 188 -12.59 -21.55 -1.92
N GLY A 189 -12.39 -22.87 -2.04
CA GLY A 189 -12.51 -23.82 -0.93
C GLY A 189 -11.41 -23.66 0.13
N ALA A 190 -10.28 -23.05 -0.22
CA ALA A 190 -9.19 -22.74 0.71
C ALA A 190 -9.38 -21.41 1.45
N ASP A 191 -10.47 -20.68 1.18
CA ASP A 191 -10.75 -19.39 1.83
C ASP A 191 -11.06 -19.56 3.32
N ALA A 192 -10.68 -18.55 4.11
CA ALA A 192 -10.89 -18.52 5.54
C ALA A 192 -12.39 -18.61 5.91
N GLU A 193 -12.70 -19.44 6.91
CA GLU A 193 -14.06 -19.59 7.42
C GLU A 193 -14.53 -18.36 8.20
N ILE A 194 -15.83 -18.09 8.13
CA ILE A 194 -16.53 -17.03 8.84
C ILE A 194 -17.26 -17.65 10.04
N GLU A 195 -16.70 -17.51 11.24
CA GLU A 195 -17.29 -18.00 12.51
C GLU A 195 -17.91 -19.41 12.39
N SER A 196 -17.13 -20.36 11.86
CA SER A 196 -17.52 -21.76 11.63
C SER A 196 -18.47 -22.01 10.44
N THR A 197 -18.57 -21.07 9.51
CA THR A 197 -19.23 -21.26 8.21
C THR A 197 -18.26 -20.99 7.07
N LYS A 198 -18.38 -21.74 5.96
CA LYS A 198 -17.53 -21.51 4.78
C LYS A 198 -17.77 -20.13 4.19
N ALA A 199 -16.71 -19.52 3.64
CA ALA A 199 -16.77 -18.23 2.95
C ALA A 199 -17.74 -18.23 1.76
N TRP A 200 -17.97 -19.39 1.16
CA TRP A 200 -18.79 -19.57 -0.04
C TRP A 200 -19.84 -20.65 0.14
N THR A 201 -20.95 -20.52 -0.58
CA THR A 201 -22.00 -21.54 -0.63
C THR A 201 -22.41 -21.77 -2.07
N ALA A 202 -22.30 -23.02 -2.52
CA ALA A 202 -22.70 -23.43 -3.86
C ALA A 202 -24.10 -24.06 -3.86
N LYS A 203 -24.87 -23.82 -4.91
CA LYS A 203 -26.20 -24.39 -5.15
C LYS A 203 -26.42 -24.64 -6.65
N ILE A 204 -27.28 -25.58 -6.95
CA ILE A 204 -27.81 -25.80 -8.30
C ILE A 204 -29.14 -25.05 -8.42
N SER A 205 -29.34 -24.36 -9.54
CA SER A 205 -30.58 -23.61 -9.83
C SER A 205 -31.85 -24.46 -9.88
N SER A 206 -31.79 -25.68 -10.43
CA SER A 206 -32.94 -26.58 -10.54
C SER A 206 -32.53 -28.05 -10.54
N ASN A 207 -33.16 -28.84 -9.67
CA ASN A 207 -33.02 -30.31 -9.66
C ASN A 207 -34.02 -31.00 -10.60
N LEU A 208 -35.01 -30.26 -11.13
CA LEU A 208 -36.09 -30.83 -11.95
C LEU A 208 -35.64 -31.07 -13.39
N ILE A 209 -34.81 -30.17 -13.94
CA ILE A 209 -34.30 -30.26 -15.32
C ILE A 209 -32.78 -30.01 -15.31
N PRO A 210 -31.96 -30.99 -14.85
CA PRO A 210 -30.53 -30.80 -14.65
C PRO A 210 -29.76 -30.38 -15.92
N GLN A 211 -30.25 -30.79 -17.10
CA GLN A 211 -29.65 -30.44 -18.40
C GLN A 211 -29.65 -28.94 -18.72
N TYR A 212 -30.53 -28.15 -18.08
CA TYR A 212 -30.60 -26.69 -18.24
C TYR A 212 -30.22 -25.93 -16.97
N ALA A 213 -29.83 -26.65 -15.91
CA ALA A 213 -29.42 -26.01 -14.67
C ALA A 213 -28.08 -25.30 -14.83
N CYS A 214 -27.91 -24.21 -14.08
CA CYS A 214 -26.62 -23.58 -13.79
C CYS A 214 -26.18 -23.87 -12.35
N ALA A 215 -24.86 -23.88 -12.14
CA ALA A 215 -24.23 -23.82 -10.83
C ALA A 215 -24.20 -22.34 -10.40
N ILE A 216 -24.52 -22.09 -9.14
CA ILE A 216 -24.55 -20.76 -8.54
C ILE A 216 -23.72 -20.81 -7.26
N ILE A 217 -22.75 -19.91 -7.15
CA ILE A 217 -21.96 -19.68 -5.95
C ILE A 217 -22.32 -18.32 -5.38
N ARG A 218 -22.48 -18.28 -4.06
CA ARG A 218 -22.77 -17.09 -3.27
C ARG A 218 -21.65 -16.86 -2.27
N SER A 219 -21.15 -15.64 -2.16
CA SER A 219 -20.29 -15.24 -1.04
C SER A 219 -21.11 -15.06 0.24
N ASN A 220 -20.65 -15.66 1.33
CA ASN A 220 -21.17 -15.39 2.67
C ASN A 220 -20.48 -14.18 3.32
N LEU A 221 -19.23 -13.87 2.91
CA LEU A 221 -18.50 -12.71 3.40
C LEU A 221 -19.00 -11.39 2.80
N TRP A 222 -19.38 -11.41 1.52
CA TRP A 222 -19.89 -10.25 0.80
C TRP A 222 -21.30 -10.54 0.28
N PRO A 223 -22.34 -10.36 1.11
CA PRO A 223 -23.71 -10.59 0.70
C PRO A 223 -24.06 -9.74 -0.52
N GLY A 224 -24.42 -10.42 -1.61
CA GLY A 224 -24.65 -9.80 -2.91
C GLY A 224 -23.68 -10.23 -3.99
N ALA A 225 -22.53 -10.81 -3.64
CA ALA A 225 -21.61 -11.39 -4.61
C ALA A 225 -22.09 -12.79 -5.03
N TYR A 226 -22.32 -12.96 -6.33
CA TYR A 226 -22.70 -14.20 -6.96
C TYR A 226 -21.80 -14.50 -8.15
N ALA A 227 -21.47 -15.78 -8.32
CA ALA A 227 -20.89 -16.30 -9.55
C ALA A 227 -21.80 -17.41 -10.07
N PHE A 228 -21.97 -17.52 -11.38
CA PHE A 228 -22.75 -18.60 -11.97
C PHE A 228 -22.07 -19.15 -13.20
N ALA A 229 -22.25 -20.45 -13.43
CA ALA A 229 -21.66 -21.16 -14.56
C ALA A 229 -22.63 -22.18 -15.16
N ARG A 230 -22.57 -22.29 -16.49
CA ARG A 230 -23.31 -23.26 -17.29
C ARG A 230 -22.48 -23.64 -18.53
N GLY A 231 -21.97 -24.87 -18.55
CA GLY A 231 -21.12 -25.35 -19.63
C GLY A 231 -19.84 -24.52 -19.74
N MET A 232 -19.69 -23.76 -20.82
CA MET A 232 -18.54 -22.86 -21.04
C MET A 232 -18.84 -21.39 -20.71
N ALA A 233 -20.09 -21.05 -20.38
CA ALA A 233 -20.47 -19.69 -20.01
C ALA A 233 -20.42 -19.56 -18.50
N TRP A 234 -19.75 -18.52 -18.01
CA TRP A 234 -19.68 -18.18 -16.60
C TRP A 234 -19.61 -16.67 -16.46
N GLU A 235 -20.15 -16.13 -15.37
CA GLU A 235 -20.10 -14.70 -15.07
C GLU A 235 -20.16 -14.45 -13.57
N ASN A 236 -19.61 -13.30 -13.17
CA ASN A 236 -19.55 -12.83 -11.78
C ASN A 236 -20.34 -11.52 -11.68
N ILE A 237 -21.21 -11.41 -10.68
CA ILE A 237 -22.04 -10.23 -10.46
C ILE A 237 -22.13 -9.90 -8.98
N TYR A 238 -22.04 -8.61 -8.66
CA TYR A 238 -22.32 -8.09 -7.34
C TYR A 238 -23.58 -7.24 -7.35
N ILE A 239 -24.56 -7.59 -6.52
CA ILE A 239 -25.78 -6.82 -6.29
C ILE A 239 -26.00 -6.72 -4.78
N GLY A 240 -25.64 -5.58 -4.19
CA GLY A 240 -25.75 -5.38 -2.75
C GLY A 240 -25.37 -3.97 -2.34
N PHE A 241 -25.30 -3.76 -1.03
CA PHE A 241 -25.03 -2.46 -0.43
C PHE A 241 -23.53 -2.15 -0.25
N GLY A 242 -22.64 -3.10 -0.53
CA GLY A 242 -21.20 -2.96 -0.26
C GLY A 242 -20.84 -3.17 1.20
N HIS A 243 -21.69 -3.82 1.99
CA HIS A 243 -21.41 -4.12 3.40
C HIS A 243 -20.77 -5.50 3.52
N LYS A 244 -19.58 -5.55 4.13
CA LYS A 244 -18.96 -6.80 4.54
C LYS A 244 -19.84 -7.45 5.61
N TYR A 245 -20.09 -8.74 5.48
CA TYR A 245 -20.72 -9.50 6.54
C TYR A 245 -19.74 -9.59 7.70
N VAL A 246 -20.11 -8.95 8.79
CA VAL A 246 -19.41 -9.01 10.07
C VAL A 246 -20.45 -9.42 11.10
N THR A 247 -20.06 -10.34 11.94
CA THR A 247 -20.87 -10.93 13.02
C THR A 247 -20.90 -10.03 14.25
N THR A 248 -19.80 -9.32 14.46
CA THR A 248 -19.69 -8.24 15.44
C THR A 248 -20.36 -6.97 14.91
N ASP A 249 -21.17 -6.33 15.74
CA ASP A 249 -21.70 -5.00 15.44
C ASP A 249 -20.55 -3.99 15.26
N TYR A 250 -20.79 -2.98 14.41
CA TYR A 250 -19.85 -1.89 14.23
C TYR A 250 -19.60 -1.17 15.56
N GLY A 251 -18.37 -1.29 16.06
CA GLY A 251 -17.86 -0.48 17.16
C GLY A 251 -17.20 0.77 16.58
N PRO A 252 -17.60 2.00 16.97
CA PRO A 252 -16.87 3.19 16.55
C PRO A 252 -15.44 3.15 17.09
N GLU A 253 -14.49 3.62 16.29
CA GLU A 253 -13.10 3.73 16.71
C GLU A 253 -13.00 4.65 17.94
N LEU A 254 -12.28 4.19 18.96
CA LEU A 254 -11.99 5.01 20.12
C LEU A 254 -11.03 6.13 19.71
N PRO A 255 -11.13 7.32 20.33
CA PRO A 255 -10.15 8.37 20.09
C PRO A 255 -8.74 7.83 20.39
N PRO A 256 -7.72 8.30 19.65
CA PRO A 256 -6.35 7.88 19.91
C PRO A 256 -5.97 8.20 21.34
N LEU A 257 -5.10 7.36 21.91
CA LEU A 257 -4.57 7.60 23.24
C LEU A 257 -3.83 8.97 23.24
N PRO A 258 -3.95 9.76 24.32
CA PRO A 258 -3.12 10.94 24.49
C PRO A 258 -1.64 10.57 24.35
N ALA A 259 -0.86 11.45 23.72
CA ALA A 259 0.58 11.28 23.67
C ALA A 259 1.13 11.25 25.10
N ASN A 260 2.14 10.40 25.33
CA ASN A 260 2.86 10.40 26.60
C ASN A 260 3.55 11.76 26.78
N GLU A 261 3.57 12.24 28.02
CA GLU A 261 4.38 13.41 28.37
C GLU A 261 5.86 13.09 28.17
N TYR A 262 6.67 14.13 27.94
CA TYR A 262 8.12 13.96 27.90
C TYR A 262 8.57 13.37 29.24
N ASN A 263 9.28 12.24 29.21
CA ASN A 263 9.90 11.72 30.41
C ASN A 263 10.94 12.76 30.84
N ASP A 264 10.77 13.33 32.03
CA ASP A 264 11.77 14.23 32.60
C ASP A 264 13.13 13.53 32.50
N GLY A 265 14.04 14.11 31.72
CA GLY A 265 15.41 13.61 31.58
C GLY A 265 16.12 13.59 32.93
N PRO A 266 17.36 13.07 33.01
CA PRO A 266 18.16 13.24 34.22
C PRO A 266 18.11 14.72 34.60
N GLU A 267 17.59 15.02 35.79
CA GLU A 267 17.49 16.39 36.32
C GLU A 267 18.79 17.09 35.95
N ILE A 268 18.70 18.25 35.31
CA ILE A 268 19.85 19.06 34.94
C ILE A 268 20.47 19.53 36.27
N ALA A 269 21.24 18.67 36.90
CA ALA A 269 21.97 18.94 38.11
C ALA A 269 23.13 19.82 37.66
N GLU A 270 22.96 21.13 37.84
CA GLU A 270 24.06 22.08 37.77
C GLU A 270 25.19 21.53 38.63
N ALA A 271 26.38 21.36 38.03
CA ALA A 271 27.52 20.86 38.77
C ALA A 271 27.78 21.80 39.95
N ASP A 272 27.92 21.23 41.16
CA ASP A 272 28.28 22.02 42.33
C ASP A 272 29.58 22.80 42.04
N ASP A 273 29.58 24.11 42.30
CA ASP A 273 30.76 24.95 42.16
C ASP A 273 31.94 24.31 42.91
N PRO A 274 33.14 24.25 42.32
CA PRO A 274 34.30 23.67 42.97
C PRO A 274 34.58 24.38 44.31
N LEU A 275 34.93 23.61 45.33
CA LEU A 275 35.25 24.17 46.63
C LEU A 275 36.53 25.02 46.54
N PRO A 276 36.68 26.09 47.34
CA PRO A 276 37.86 26.96 47.31
C PRO A 276 39.19 26.23 47.54
N GLU A 277 39.16 25.10 48.25
CA GLU A 277 40.34 24.26 48.47
C GLU A 277 40.78 23.52 47.21
N ASP A 278 39.84 23.14 46.35
CA ASP A 278 40.13 22.42 45.11
C ASP A 278 40.54 23.37 43.99
N GLU A 279 40.00 24.60 43.96
CA GLU A 279 40.50 25.69 43.12
C GLU A 279 41.93 26.09 43.53
N ALA A 280 42.22 26.18 44.84
CA ALA A 280 43.56 26.47 45.34
C ALA A 280 44.58 25.38 44.99
N LYS A 281 44.18 24.09 45.02
CA LYS A 281 45.03 22.99 44.60
C LYS A 281 45.25 22.99 43.08
N ALA A 282 44.22 23.25 42.29
CA ALA A 282 44.35 23.36 40.84
C ALA A 282 45.29 24.51 40.46
N LYS A 283 45.15 25.66 41.10
CA LYS A 283 46.03 26.81 40.89
C LYS A 283 47.46 26.54 41.35
N ALA A 284 47.66 25.86 42.48
CA ALA A 284 48.99 25.47 42.94
C ALA A 284 49.65 24.44 42.01
N ALA A 285 48.86 23.51 41.46
CA ALA A 285 49.34 22.56 40.46
C ALA A 285 49.69 23.25 39.14
N GLU A 286 48.93 24.27 38.74
CA GLU A 286 49.22 25.10 37.56
C GLU A 286 50.48 25.97 37.77
N GLU A 287 50.67 26.56 38.95
CA GLU A 287 51.91 27.29 39.31
C GLU A 287 53.12 26.35 39.39
N GLN A 288 52.95 25.12 39.88
CA GLN A 288 54.02 24.13 39.87
C GLN A 288 54.36 23.66 38.46
N ALA A 289 53.36 23.39 37.62
CA ALA A 289 53.58 23.00 36.23
C ALA A 289 54.23 24.13 35.42
N ALA A 290 53.82 25.39 35.64
CA ALA A 290 54.45 26.54 35.00
C ALA A 290 55.90 26.75 35.47
N GLY A 291 56.18 26.50 36.76
CA GLY A 291 57.55 26.54 37.28
C GLY A 291 58.43 25.40 36.76
N GLU A 292 57.87 24.21 36.57
CA GLU A 292 58.57 23.08 35.94
C GLU A 292 58.81 23.34 34.43
N GLU A 293 57.85 23.95 33.71
CA GLU A 293 58.06 24.38 32.32
C GLU A 293 59.12 25.49 32.20
N GLU A 294 59.14 26.48 33.11
CA GLU A 294 60.19 27.52 33.13
C GLU A 294 61.58 26.94 33.46
N GLU A 295 61.67 25.96 34.36
CA GLU A 295 62.94 25.26 34.64
C GLU A 295 63.40 24.38 33.46
N GLU A 296 62.48 23.71 32.76
CA GLU A 296 62.80 22.97 31.53
C GLU A 296 63.24 23.90 30.38
N GLU A 297 62.61 25.08 30.21
CA GLU A 297 63.05 26.09 29.22
C GLU A 297 64.42 26.68 29.57
N GLU A 298 64.73 26.95 30.85
CA GLU A 298 66.07 27.40 31.27
C GLU A 298 67.14 26.31 31.11
N GLU A 299 66.80 25.03 31.30
CA GLU A 299 67.74 23.92 31.01
C GLU A 299 67.99 23.77 29.51
N GLU A 300 66.97 23.90 28.64
CA GLU A 300 67.15 23.89 27.18
C GLU A 300 67.98 25.09 26.68
N GLU A 301 67.78 26.32 27.21
CA GLU A 301 68.60 27.49 26.84
C GLU A 301 70.07 27.33 27.27
N ASN A 302 70.35 26.67 28.40
CA ASN A 302 71.72 26.40 28.85
C ASN A 302 72.41 25.30 28.04
N GLU A 303 71.66 24.32 27.51
CA GLU A 303 72.22 23.30 26.59
C GLU A 303 72.55 23.88 25.20
N GLU A 304 71.82 24.90 24.73
CA GLU A 304 72.14 25.60 23.47
C GLU A 304 73.38 26.51 23.56
N GLU A 305 73.75 27.01 24.76
CA GLU A 305 74.98 27.80 24.96
C GLU A 305 76.27 26.97 25.08
N GLU A 306 76.19 25.64 25.30
CA GLU A 306 77.39 24.77 25.38
C GLU A 306 77.89 24.24 24.02
N ASP A 307 77.12 24.38 22.93
CA ASP A 307 77.49 23.83 21.60
C ASP A 307 78.19 24.83 20.66
N ASP A 308 78.47 26.08 21.12
CA ASP A 308 79.07 27.16 20.31
C ASP A 308 80.46 27.64 20.79
N ASN A 309 81.23 26.81 21.51
CA ASN A 309 82.61 27.13 21.95
C ASN A 309 83.69 26.08 21.62
#